data_AF-A0A369LRH7-F1
#
_entry.id   AF-A0A369LRH7-F1
#
_cell.length_a   1.000
_cell.length_b   1.000
_cell.length_c   1.000
_cell.angle_alpha   90.00
_cell.angle_beta   90.00
_cell.angle_gamma   90.00
#
_symmetry.space_group_name_H-M   'P 1'
#
loop_
_entity.id
_entity.type
_entity.pdbx_description
1 polymer ?
#
loop_
_entity_poly.entity_id
_entity_poly.type
_entity_poly.pdbx_seq_one_letter_code
_entity_poly.pdbx_strand_id
1 'polypeptide(L)'
;MPLTQAPRPAWPCDDPDRDAFVALVREQGAALYRDLPWRGLDDPYAVLVSEIMLQQTQVARVGRFWERFMALFPTIDALASADTADVLAQWQGLGYNRRAIALKRTADACAAERGGALPDTAEELQRLPGIGPATAAGVMAFAYNRPSVYIETNVRTVFLHELFPDREKVGDKELAPLVADTCPEDDARAWYYALLDYGAHLKTQVANPSRRSAHYVRQSAFEGSRRQKRAELVRIVLASPGIGAAELAERLDAFELAGGRDRVDADVFEGIAADLVSEGFFRREGDVFLP
;
A
#
# COMPACT_ATOMS: atom_id res chain seq x y z
N MET A 1 0.43 26.13 -0.68
CA MET A 1 1.55 26.85 -0.04
C MET A 1 2.66 25.83 0.20
N PRO A 2 3.95 26.21 0.07
CA PRO A 2 5.05 25.37 0.52
C PRO A 2 4.83 24.95 1.97
N LEU A 3 5.14 23.70 2.33
CA LEU A 3 4.92 23.18 3.70
C LEU A 3 5.61 24.05 4.76
N THR A 4 6.71 24.70 4.40
CA THR A 4 7.54 25.55 5.25
C THR A 4 7.01 26.95 5.50
N GLN A 5 5.95 27.36 4.80
CA GLN A 5 5.29 28.66 5.03
C GLN A 5 4.07 28.55 5.94
N ALA A 6 3.72 27.34 6.40
CA ALA A 6 2.67 27.17 7.41
C ALA A 6 3.15 27.68 8.77
N PRO A 7 2.28 28.29 9.58
CA PRO A 7 2.62 28.66 10.95
C PRO A 7 3.03 27.40 11.74
N ARG A 8 4.11 27.50 12.51
CA ARG A 8 4.59 26.38 13.34
C ARG A 8 3.47 25.90 14.27
N PRO A 9 3.22 24.58 14.34
CA PRO A 9 2.24 24.05 15.26
C PRO A 9 2.72 24.18 16.71
N ALA A 10 1.78 24.13 17.65
CA ALA A 10 2.12 23.89 19.04
C ALA A 10 2.66 22.47 19.18
N TRP A 11 3.86 22.34 19.77
CA TRP A 11 4.45 21.04 20.07
C TRP A 11 3.81 20.45 21.35
N PRO A 12 3.52 19.14 21.38
CA PRO A 12 2.74 18.54 22.45
C PRO A 12 3.51 18.33 23.76
N CYS A 13 4.84 18.42 23.73
CA CYS A 13 5.73 18.31 24.89
C CYS A 13 6.96 19.23 24.72
N ASP A 14 7.60 19.58 25.83
CA ASP A 14 8.86 20.34 25.84
C ASP A 14 10.10 19.44 25.66
N ASP A 15 9.96 18.14 25.93
CA ASP A 15 10.99 17.12 25.72
C ASP A 15 10.34 15.83 25.16
N PRO A 16 10.71 15.38 23.94
CA PRO A 16 11.57 16.10 23.02
C PRO A 16 10.86 17.33 22.42
N ASP A 17 11.55 18.47 22.36
CA ASP A 17 11.14 19.58 21.49
C ASP A 17 11.32 19.21 20.00
N ARG A 18 10.99 20.16 19.11
CA ARG A 18 11.11 19.95 17.67
C ARG A 18 12.49 19.49 17.22
N ASP A 19 13.52 20.20 17.67
CA ASP A 19 14.85 20.02 17.14
C ASP A 19 15.49 18.76 17.75
N ALA A 20 15.20 18.46 19.02
CA ALA A 20 15.54 17.20 19.66
C ALA A 20 14.87 16.00 18.96
N PHE A 21 13.59 16.10 18.61
CA PHE A 21 12.88 15.05 17.86
C PHE A 21 13.51 14.82 16.48
N VAL A 22 13.81 15.89 15.74
CA VAL A 22 14.45 15.78 14.42
C VAL A 22 15.84 15.14 14.52
N ALA A 23 16.64 15.54 15.51
CA ALA A 23 17.95 14.97 15.76
C ALA A 23 17.86 13.46 16.07
N LEU A 24 16.95 13.07 16.97
CA LEU A 24 16.70 11.68 17.32
C LEU A 24 16.32 10.83 16.10
N VAL A 25 15.35 11.29 15.30
CA VAL A 25 14.91 10.55 14.11
C VAL A 25 16.04 10.38 13.11
N ARG A 26 16.88 11.41 12.91
CA ARG A 26 18.04 11.30 12.01
C ARG A 26 19.09 10.31 12.52
N GLU A 27 19.39 10.34 13.82
CA GLU A 27 20.30 9.39 14.44
C GLU A 27 19.81 7.96 14.31
N GLN A 28 18.56 7.70 14.70
CA GLN A 28 17.93 6.38 14.61
C GLN A 28 17.83 5.92 13.15
N GLY A 29 17.45 6.80 12.23
CA GLY A 29 17.38 6.51 10.81
C GLY A 29 18.71 6.11 10.21
N ALA A 30 19.80 6.78 10.58
CA ALA A 30 21.15 6.42 10.14
C ALA A 30 21.58 5.05 10.70
N ALA A 31 21.33 4.79 11.98
CA ALA A 31 21.69 3.52 12.63
C ALA A 31 20.88 2.32 12.13
N LEU A 32 19.62 2.55 11.73
CA LEU A 32 18.66 1.51 11.36
C LEU A 32 18.43 1.41 9.85
N TYR A 33 19.22 2.11 9.03
CA TYR A 33 19.00 2.22 7.60
C TYR A 33 18.94 0.84 6.93
N ARG A 34 17.85 0.59 6.20
CA ARG A 34 17.70 -0.61 5.37
C ARG A 34 17.97 -0.30 3.91
N ASP A 35 18.88 -1.05 3.29
CA ASP A 35 19.05 -0.99 1.84
C ASP A 35 17.99 -1.87 1.17
N LEU A 36 17.11 -1.26 0.36
CA LEU A 36 15.97 -1.93 -0.28
C LEU A 36 15.94 -1.61 -1.77
N PRO A 37 15.54 -2.54 -2.65
CA PRO A 37 15.64 -2.36 -4.11
C PRO A 37 14.95 -1.12 -4.69
N TRP A 38 13.92 -0.62 -4.00
CA TRP A 38 13.13 0.56 -4.39
C TRP A 38 13.58 1.86 -3.70
N ARG A 39 14.67 1.85 -2.93
CA ARG A 39 15.23 3.06 -2.31
C ARG A 39 16.23 3.76 -3.22
N GLY A 40 16.23 5.09 -3.16
CA GLY A 40 17.14 5.92 -3.96
C GLY A 40 16.81 5.97 -5.45
N LEU A 41 15.62 5.50 -5.85
CA LEU A 41 15.15 5.60 -7.23
C LEU A 41 14.49 6.96 -7.48
N ASP A 42 14.83 7.57 -8.61
CA ASP A 42 14.17 8.78 -9.10
C ASP A 42 13.02 8.46 -10.08
N ASP A 43 12.85 7.19 -10.48
CA ASP A 43 11.75 6.75 -11.32
C ASP A 43 10.43 6.72 -10.53
N PRO A 44 9.46 7.63 -10.81
CA PRO A 44 8.21 7.69 -10.07
C PRO A 44 7.34 6.45 -10.29
N TYR A 45 7.47 5.74 -11.42
CA TYR A 45 6.72 4.50 -11.66
C TYR A 45 7.22 3.39 -10.76
N ALA A 46 8.53 3.13 -10.74
CA ALA A 46 9.16 2.14 -9.85
C ALA A 46 8.83 2.39 -8.36
N VAL A 47 8.88 3.66 -7.94
CA VAL A 47 8.48 4.09 -6.59
C VAL A 47 7.00 3.82 -6.34
N LEU A 48 6.10 4.23 -7.25
CA LEU A 48 4.66 3.97 -7.10
C LEU A 48 4.36 2.47 -6.96
N VAL A 49 5.01 1.61 -7.74
CA VAL A 49 4.85 0.15 -7.64
C VAL A 49 5.24 -0.32 -6.25
N SER A 50 6.40 0.10 -5.72
CA SER A 50 6.81 -0.27 -4.36
C SER A 50 5.84 0.22 -3.29
N GLU A 51 5.40 1.48 -3.37
CA GLU A 51 4.49 2.08 -2.39
C GLU A 51 3.16 1.35 -2.37
N ILE A 52 2.61 1.01 -3.53
CA ILE A 52 1.38 0.22 -3.63
C ILE A 52 1.62 -1.18 -3.07
N MET A 53 2.71 -1.87 -3.43
CA MET A 53 3.01 -3.22 -2.94
C MET A 53 3.21 -3.28 -1.42
N LEU A 54 3.80 -2.25 -0.81
CA LEU A 54 4.06 -2.18 0.64
C LEU A 54 2.81 -1.93 1.49
N GLN A 55 1.69 -1.54 0.88
CA GLN A 55 0.43 -1.41 1.60
C GLN A 55 0.01 -2.75 2.22
N GLN A 56 -0.01 -2.83 3.55
CA GLN A 56 -0.45 -4.02 4.29
C GLN A 56 0.29 -5.32 3.89
N THR A 57 1.53 -5.19 3.39
CA THR A 57 2.36 -6.33 2.97
C THR A 57 3.78 -6.15 3.49
N GLN A 58 4.37 -7.22 4.04
CA GLN A 58 5.70 -7.15 4.65
C GLN A 58 6.80 -6.92 3.62
N VAL A 59 7.81 -6.11 3.98
CA VAL A 59 8.97 -5.75 3.15
C VAL A 59 9.64 -6.97 2.51
N ALA A 60 9.93 -8.02 3.31
CA ALA A 60 10.58 -9.23 2.82
C ALA A 60 9.75 -9.95 1.74
N ARG A 61 8.41 -9.87 1.81
CA ARG A 61 7.54 -10.40 0.76
C ARG A 61 7.58 -9.51 -0.48
N VAL A 62 7.50 -8.20 -0.31
CA VAL A 62 7.54 -7.24 -1.43
C VAL A 62 8.85 -7.36 -2.22
N GLY A 63 10.01 -7.52 -1.55
CA GLY A 63 11.32 -7.72 -2.19
C GLY A 63 11.28 -8.72 -3.35
N ARG A 64 10.74 -9.91 -3.08
CA ARG A 64 10.65 -11.01 -4.05
C ARG A 64 9.69 -10.74 -5.21
N PHE A 65 8.68 -9.90 -5.01
CA PHE A 65 7.65 -9.60 -6.01
C PHE A 65 8.01 -8.39 -6.85
N TRP A 66 8.56 -7.36 -6.23
CA TRP A 66 8.88 -6.10 -6.89
C TRP A 66 9.90 -6.29 -8.01
N GLU A 67 10.99 -7.03 -7.75
CA GLU A 67 12.03 -7.27 -8.77
C GLU A 67 11.46 -7.99 -10.01
N ARG A 68 10.70 -9.08 -9.81
CA ARG A 68 10.06 -9.81 -10.92
C ARG A 68 9.03 -8.95 -11.66
N PHE A 69 8.25 -8.17 -10.93
CA PHE A 69 7.22 -7.32 -11.51
C PHE A 69 7.84 -6.22 -12.38
N MET A 70 8.85 -5.52 -11.88
CA MET A 70 9.55 -4.48 -12.62
C MET A 70 10.35 -5.03 -13.81
N ALA A 71 10.83 -6.27 -13.75
CA ALA A 71 11.47 -6.91 -14.90
C ALA A 71 10.51 -7.17 -16.07
N LEU A 72 9.24 -7.47 -15.78
CA LEU A 72 8.20 -7.73 -16.80
C LEU A 72 7.49 -6.45 -17.25
N PHE A 73 7.25 -5.55 -16.30
CA PHE A 73 6.55 -4.29 -16.52
C PHE A 73 7.47 -3.14 -16.08
N PRO A 74 8.51 -2.80 -16.86
CA PRO A 74 9.49 -1.79 -16.46
C PRO A 74 8.98 -0.36 -16.58
N THR A 75 7.88 -0.14 -17.31
CA THR A 75 7.31 1.20 -17.56
C THR A 75 5.79 1.18 -17.41
N ILE A 76 5.21 2.39 -17.31
CA ILE A 76 3.76 2.59 -17.37
C ILE A 76 3.18 1.97 -18.64
N ASP A 77 3.77 2.22 -19.81
CA ASP A 77 3.25 1.71 -21.08
C ASP A 77 3.34 0.18 -21.16
N ALA A 78 4.41 -0.42 -20.61
CA ALA A 78 4.53 -1.87 -20.54
C ALA A 78 3.44 -2.48 -19.65
N LEU A 79 3.16 -1.86 -18.50
CA LEU A 79 2.07 -2.30 -17.63
C LEU A 79 0.69 -2.08 -18.28
N ALA A 80 0.48 -0.93 -18.93
CA ALA A 80 -0.78 -0.58 -19.57
C ALA A 80 -1.11 -1.53 -20.74
N SER A 81 -0.08 -1.94 -21.49
CA SER A 81 -0.22 -2.86 -22.63
C SER A 81 -0.39 -4.33 -22.21
N ALA A 82 -0.15 -4.66 -20.95
CA ALA A 82 -0.27 -6.03 -20.46
C ALA A 82 -1.74 -6.45 -20.27
N ASP A 83 -2.03 -7.73 -20.44
CA ASP A 83 -3.33 -8.28 -20.09
C ASP A 83 -3.54 -8.28 -18.57
N THR A 84 -4.76 -7.98 -18.13
CA THR A 84 -5.11 -7.98 -16.70
C THR A 84 -4.78 -9.32 -16.03
N ALA A 85 -4.96 -10.42 -16.75
CA ALA A 85 -4.64 -11.77 -16.31
C ALA A 85 -3.15 -11.91 -15.95
N ASP A 86 -2.25 -11.41 -16.79
CA ASP A 86 -0.80 -11.48 -16.58
C ASP A 86 -0.38 -10.66 -15.36
N VAL A 87 -0.94 -9.46 -15.22
CA VAL A 87 -0.68 -8.60 -14.06
C VAL A 87 -1.14 -9.26 -12.76
N LEU A 88 -2.34 -9.85 -12.76
CA LEU A 88 -2.86 -10.59 -11.61
C LEU A 88 -2.03 -11.84 -11.28
N ALA A 89 -1.57 -12.56 -12.30
CA ALA A 89 -0.70 -13.72 -12.12
C ALA A 89 0.63 -13.33 -11.45
N GLN A 90 1.24 -12.21 -11.87
CA GLN A 90 2.46 -11.70 -11.25
C GLN A 90 2.25 -11.20 -9.81
N TRP A 91 1.04 -10.73 -9.50
CA TRP A 91 0.64 -10.25 -8.16
C TRP A 91 0.22 -11.38 -7.20
N GLN A 92 -0.09 -12.57 -7.71
CA GLN A 92 -0.65 -13.67 -6.92
C GLN A 92 0.28 -14.07 -5.76
N GLY A 93 -0.26 -14.06 -4.54
CA GLY A 93 0.49 -14.35 -3.31
C GLY A 93 1.00 -13.11 -2.57
N LEU A 94 0.97 -11.92 -3.20
CA LEU A 94 1.26 -10.66 -2.52
C LEU A 94 0.11 -10.23 -1.59
N GLY A 95 -1.13 -10.58 -1.96
CA GLY A 95 -2.34 -10.24 -1.25
C GLY A 95 -2.95 -8.91 -1.73
N TYR A 96 -4.22 -8.68 -1.38
CA TYR A 96 -4.99 -7.49 -1.79
C TYR A 96 -4.91 -7.22 -3.29
N ASN A 97 -5.32 -8.20 -4.10
CA ASN A 97 -5.18 -8.17 -5.56
C ASN A 97 -5.87 -6.95 -6.21
N ARG A 98 -6.79 -6.26 -5.49
CA ARG A 98 -7.46 -5.04 -5.99
C ARG A 98 -6.46 -3.91 -6.21
N ARG A 99 -5.34 -3.92 -5.48
CA ARG A 99 -4.22 -2.99 -5.71
C ARG A 99 -3.58 -3.19 -7.09
N ALA A 100 -3.48 -4.43 -7.57
CA ALA A 100 -2.95 -4.73 -8.90
C ALA A 100 -3.85 -4.13 -9.99
N ILE A 101 -5.18 -4.31 -9.86
CA ILE A 101 -6.17 -3.74 -10.78
C ILE A 101 -6.12 -2.20 -10.75
N ALA A 102 -6.04 -1.60 -9.56
CA ALA A 102 -5.94 -0.15 -9.44
C ALA A 102 -4.65 0.41 -10.07
N LEU A 103 -3.52 -0.26 -9.85
CA LEU A 103 -2.23 0.07 -10.46
C LEU A 103 -2.28 -0.06 -12.00
N LYS A 104 -2.86 -1.14 -12.52
CA LYS A 104 -3.09 -1.32 -13.96
C LYS A 104 -3.95 -0.21 -14.55
N ARG A 105 -5.09 0.13 -13.91
CA ARG A 105 -5.95 1.24 -14.35
C ARG A 105 -5.26 2.59 -14.29
N THR A 106 -4.40 2.80 -13.29
CA THR A 106 -3.54 3.99 -13.24
C THR A 106 -2.60 4.04 -14.43
N ALA A 107 -1.98 2.91 -14.78
CA ALA A 107 -1.11 2.84 -15.94
C ALA A 107 -1.86 3.10 -17.25
N ASP A 108 -3.05 2.49 -17.41
CA ASP A 108 -3.92 2.70 -18.58
C ASP A 108 -4.30 4.18 -18.74
N ALA A 109 -4.69 4.86 -17.65
CA ALA A 109 -5.01 6.28 -17.67
C ALA A 109 -3.80 7.15 -18.06
N CYS A 110 -2.61 6.85 -17.53
CA CYS A 110 -1.39 7.60 -17.84
C CYS A 110 -0.91 7.37 -19.28
N ALA A 111 -1.02 6.14 -19.79
CA ALA A 111 -0.70 5.81 -21.17
C ALA A 111 -1.65 6.54 -22.15
N ALA A 112 -2.95 6.56 -21.85
CA ALA A 112 -3.96 7.20 -22.70
C ALA A 112 -3.89 8.73 -22.70
N GLU A 113 -3.66 9.37 -21.54
CA GLU A 113 -3.84 10.82 -21.39
C GLU A 113 -2.53 11.59 -21.20
N ARG A 114 -1.43 10.91 -20.86
CA ARG A 114 -0.19 11.55 -20.38
C ARG A 114 1.09 11.00 -21.02
N GLY A 115 0.97 10.29 -22.14
CA GLY A 115 2.12 9.77 -22.89
C GLY A 115 3.02 8.85 -22.05
N GLY A 116 2.41 8.04 -21.18
CA GLY A 116 3.15 7.06 -20.37
C GLY A 116 3.88 7.65 -19.17
N ALA A 117 3.54 8.88 -18.73
CA ALA A 117 4.16 9.53 -17.58
C ALA A 117 3.20 9.68 -16.38
N LEU A 118 3.71 9.50 -15.17
CA LEU A 118 2.99 9.88 -13.95
C LEU A 118 2.97 11.41 -13.79
N PRO A 119 1.90 11.98 -13.22
CA PRO A 119 1.91 13.36 -12.76
C PRO A 119 3.01 13.62 -11.72
N ASP A 120 3.49 14.85 -11.67
CA ASP A 120 4.52 15.29 -10.73
C ASP A 120 3.96 16.17 -9.59
N THR A 121 2.64 16.19 -9.43
CA THR A 121 1.95 16.88 -8.33
C THR A 121 1.10 15.90 -7.51
N ALA A 122 1.03 16.13 -6.20
CA ALA A 122 0.25 15.26 -5.31
C ALA A 122 -1.25 15.31 -5.63
N GLU A 123 -1.77 16.47 -6.04
CA GLU A 123 -3.16 16.67 -6.39
C GLU A 123 -3.55 15.90 -7.65
N GLU A 124 -2.69 15.87 -8.67
CA GLU A 124 -2.94 15.09 -9.88
C GLU A 124 -2.76 13.59 -9.65
N LEU A 125 -1.73 13.19 -8.88
CA LEU A 125 -1.54 11.80 -8.49
C LEU A 125 -2.79 11.24 -7.79
N GLN A 126 -3.42 12.01 -6.89
CA GLN A 126 -4.64 11.60 -6.18
C GLN A 126 -5.88 11.44 -7.08
N ARG A 127 -5.86 11.97 -8.31
CA ARG A 127 -6.95 11.74 -9.28
C ARG A 127 -6.86 10.36 -9.94
N LEU A 128 -5.71 9.68 -9.82
CA LEU A 128 -5.50 8.37 -10.43
C LEU A 128 -6.13 7.24 -9.61
N PRO A 129 -6.60 6.16 -10.26
CA PRO A 129 -7.27 5.04 -9.60
C PRO A 129 -6.44 4.41 -8.47
N GLY A 130 -6.95 4.47 -7.24
CA GLY A 130 -6.35 3.81 -6.08
C GLY A 130 -5.14 4.53 -5.48
N ILE A 131 -4.82 5.75 -5.95
CA ILE A 131 -3.82 6.60 -5.31
C ILE A 131 -4.52 7.51 -4.29
N GLY A 132 -4.32 7.19 -3.00
CA GLY A 132 -4.79 8.04 -1.91
C GLY A 132 -3.75 9.10 -1.50
N PRO A 133 -4.09 10.00 -0.55
CA PRO A 133 -3.20 11.07 -0.09
C PRO A 133 -1.83 10.58 0.38
N ALA A 134 -1.78 9.47 1.12
CA ALA A 134 -0.51 8.90 1.61
C ALA A 134 0.36 8.38 0.45
N THR A 135 -0.21 7.68 -0.53
CA THR A 135 0.57 7.17 -1.69
C THR A 135 1.07 8.31 -2.56
N ALA A 136 0.25 9.33 -2.81
CA ALA A 136 0.69 10.52 -3.53
C ALA A 136 1.83 11.23 -2.79
N ALA A 137 1.70 11.44 -1.47
CA ALA A 137 2.74 12.03 -0.65
C ALA A 137 4.04 11.19 -0.65
N GLY A 138 3.92 9.86 -0.66
CA GLY A 138 5.06 8.94 -0.77
C GLY A 138 5.79 9.09 -2.10
N VAL A 139 5.06 9.12 -3.23
CA VAL A 139 5.67 9.38 -4.54
C VAL A 139 6.38 10.74 -4.58
N MET A 140 5.75 11.79 -4.04
CA MET A 140 6.37 13.13 -3.94
C MET A 140 7.67 13.11 -3.15
N ALA A 141 7.68 12.44 -2.00
CA ALA A 141 8.86 12.37 -1.13
C ALA A 141 9.95 11.47 -1.73
N PHE A 142 9.60 10.29 -2.24
CA PHE A 142 10.59 9.29 -2.62
C PHE A 142 11.08 9.46 -4.04
N ALA A 143 10.21 9.69 -5.03
CA ALA A 143 10.66 9.86 -6.41
C ALA A 143 11.17 11.29 -6.67
N TYR A 144 10.44 12.29 -6.20
CA TYR A 144 10.74 13.69 -6.52
C TYR A 144 11.57 14.41 -5.45
N ASN A 145 11.86 13.78 -4.30
CA ASN A 145 12.50 14.40 -3.14
C ASN A 145 11.84 15.74 -2.73
N ARG A 146 10.52 15.83 -2.91
CA ARG A 146 9.75 17.04 -2.57
C ARG A 146 9.09 16.88 -1.20
N PRO A 147 9.06 17.94 -0.38
CA PRO A 147 8.35 17.91 0.90
C PRO A 147 6.88 17.54 0.70
N SER A 148 6.39 16.63 1.52
CA SER A 148 5.00 16.17 1.52
C SER A 148 4.56 15.84 2.95
N VAL A 149 3.25 15.65 3.18
CA VAL A 149 2.73 15.13 4.47
C VAL A 149 2.48 13.63 4.31
N TYR A 150 3.54 12.83 4.46
CA TYR A 150 3.48 11.39 4.28
C TYR A 150 3.23 10.68 5.61
N ILE A 151 1.99 10.23 5.81
CA ILE A 151 1.57 9.57 7.05
C ILE A 151 1.13 8.12 6.77
N GLU A 152 2.06 7.20 6.91
CA GLU A 152 1.77 5.76 6.98
C GLU A 152 1.92 5.21 8.41
N THR A 153 1.91 3.89 8.58
CA THR A 153 1.84 3.25 9.90
C THR A 153 3.13 3.39 10.71
N ASN A 154 4.33 3.34 10.10
CA ASN A 154 5.61 3.55 10.80
C ASN A 154 5.84 5.03 11.15
N VAL A 155 5.49 5.97 10.26
CA VAL A 155 5.48 7.41 10.57
C VAL A 155 4.56 7.67 11.76
N ARG A 156 3.31 7.17 11.74
CA ARG A 156 2.43 7.24 12.92
C ARG A 156 3.09 6.65 14.16
N THR A 157 3.74 5.49 14.05
CA THR A 157 4.42 4.86 15.17
C THR A 157 5.45 5.77 15.83
N VAL A 158 6.32 6.43 15.06
CA VAL A 158 7.34 7.32 15.62
C VAL A 158 6.69 8.50 16.35
N PHE A 159 5.81 9.25 15.68
CA PHE A 159 5.17 10.42 16.30
C PHE A 159 4.33 10.04 17.52
N LEU A 160 3.60 8.91 17.47
CA LEU A 160 2.82 8.44 18.62
C LEU A 160 3.72 7.99 19.78
N HIS A 161 4.86 7.38 19.48
CA HIS A 161 5.78 6.90 20.51
C HIS A 161 6.45 8.05 21.24
N GLU A 162 7.05 8.98 20.49
CA GLU A 162 7.85 10.08 21.05
C GLU A 162 7.00 11.19 21.65
N LEU A 163 5.88 11.55 21.00
CA LEU A 163 5.15 12.77 21.33
C LEU A 163 3.82 12.52 22.05
N PHE A 164 3.32 11.28 22.01
CA PHE A 164 2.03 10.89 22.58
C PHE A 164 2.11 9.56 23.36
N PRO A 165 3.08 9.38 24.28
CA PRO A 165 3.33 8.10 24.94
C PRO A 165 2.14 7.55 25.74
N ASP A 166 1.23 8.40 26.21
CA ASP A 166 0.09 7.99 27.04
C ASP A 166 -1.28 8.31 26.42
N ARG A 167 -1.31 8.86 25.20
CA ARG A 167 -2.56 9.26 24.54
C ARG A 167 -3.04 8.22 23.54
N GLU A 168 -4.28 7.81 23.73
CA GLU A 168 -5.01 6.91 22.84
C GLU A 168 -5.84 7.69 21.80
N LYS A 169 -6.11 7.04 20.67
CA LYS A 169 -6.92 7.56 19.56
C LYS A 169 -6.47 8.92 19.02
N VAL A 170 -5.17 9.17 18.95
CA VAL A 170 -4.62 10.37 18.32
C VAL A 170 -4.89 10.31 16.82
N GLY A 171 -5.49 11.37 16.29
CA GLY A 171 -5.93 11.44 14.89
C GLY A 171 -4.90 12.08 13.97
N ASP A 172 -5.02 11.82 12.66
CA ASP A 172 -4.13 12.42 11.66
C ASP A 172 -4.22 13.96 11.62
N LYS A 173 -5.32 14.56 12.10
CA LYS A 173 -5.45 16.03 12.25
C LYS A 173 -4.45 16.61 13.27
N GLU A 174 -4.05 15.83 14.26
CA GLU A 174 -3.04 16.22 15.25
C GLU A 174 -1.63 15.92 14.74
N LEU A 175 -1.46 14.83 13.99
CA LEU A 175 -0.15 14.40 13.47
C LEU A 175 0.29 15.22 12.25
N ALA A 176 -0.61 15.58 11.35
CA ALA A 176 -0.28 16.22 10.09
C ALA A 176 0.49 17.54 10.23
N PRO A 177 0.14 18.46 11.16
CA PRO A 177 0.94 19.66 11.39
C PRO A 177 2.36 19.35 11.87
N LEU A 178 2.55 18.34 12.72
CA LEU A 178 3.88 17.95 13.23
C LEU A 178 4.73 17.28 12.14
N VAL A 179 4.11 16.45 11.30
CA VAL A 179 4.76 15.83 10.14
C VAL A 179 5.19 16.88 9.13
N ALA A 180 4.31 17.86 8.84
CA ALA A 180 4.64 18.99 7.98
C ALA A 180 5.78 19.84 8.56
N ASP A 181 5.72 20.14 9.85
CA ASP A 181 6.70 20.98 10.54
C ASP A 181 8.09 20.36 10.62
N THR A 182 8.21 19.03 10.62
CA THR A 182 9.49 18.31 10.72
C THR A 182 10.08 17.89 9.38
N CYS A 183 9.30 17.93 8.29
CA CYS A 183 9.77 17.55 6.95
C CYS A 183 10.70 18.63 6.37
N PRO A 184 11.98 18.30 6.07
CA PRO A 184 12.93 19.26 5.50
C PRO A 184 12.65 19.58 4.02
N GLU A 185 13.02 20.78 3.56
CA GLU A 185 12.82 21.21 2.17
C GLU A 185 13.61 20.39 1.14
N ASP A 186 14.90 20.17 1.42
CA ASP A 186 15.85 19.62 0.44
C ASP A 186 16.15 18.12 0.64
N ASP A 187 15.58 17.50 1.67
CA ASP A 187 15.95 16.14 2.12
C ASP A 187 14.74 15.31 2.59
N ALA A 188 13.58 15.53 1.97
CA ALA A 188 12.33 14.86 2.33
C ALA A 188 12.45 13.33 2.21
N ARG A 189 13.17 12.85 1.18
CA ARG A 189 13.39 11.42 0.93
C ARG A 189 14.10 10.74 2.11
N ALA A 190 15.26 11.26 2.53
CA ALA A 190 16.03 10.63 3.61
C ALA A 190 15.31 10.76 4.95
N TRP A 191 14.63 11.90 5.19
CA TRP A 191 13.79 12.10 6.37
C TRP A 191 12.72 11.02 6.51
N TYR A 192 11.99 10.72 5.43
CA TYR A 192 10.96 9.69 5.48
C TYR A 192 11.53 8.27 5.54
N TYR A 193 12.69 7.99 4.93
CA TYR A 193 13.38 6.71 5.16
C TYR A 193 13.75 6.50 6.64
N ALA A 194 14.26 7.54 7.30
CA ALA A 194 14.57 7.51 8.72
C ALA A 194 13.33 7.19 9.58
N LEU A 195 12.21 7.89 9.33
CA LEU A 195 10.94 7.62 10.03
C LEU A 195 10.43 6.18 9.79
N LEU A 196 10.53 5.69 8.55
CA LEU A 196 10.09 4.35 8.18
C LEU A 196 10.91 3.25 8.87
N ASP A 197 12.22 3.43 8.94
CA ASP A 197 13.13 2.46 9.59
C ASP A 197 12.99 2.48 11.10
N TYR A 198 12.97 3.67 11.69
CA TYR A 198 12.78 3.83 13.12
C TYR A 198 11.42 3.30 13.58
N GLY A 199 10.33 3.65 12.89
CA GLY A 199 8.99 3.18 13.23
C GLY A 199 8.82 1.66 13.04
N ALA A 200 9.51 1.05 12.07
CA ALA A 200 9.55 -0.40 11.94
C ALA A 200 10.32 -1.06 13.08
N HIS A 201 11.44 -0.48 13.50
CA HIS A 201 12.26 -0.95 14.62
C HIS A 201 11.51 -0.86 15.95
N LEU A 202 10.83 0.26 16.24
CA LEU A 202 10.04 0.44 17.47
C LEU A 202 9.03 -0.68 17.71
N LYS A 203 8.39 -1.19 16.64
CA LYS A 203 7.43 -2.30 16.73
C LYS A 203 8.05 -3.64 17.17
N THR A 204 9.38 -3.74 17.15
CA THR A 204 10.13 -4.89 17.67
C THR A 204 10.57 -4.71 19.12
N GLN A 205 10.65 -3.46 19.60
CA GLN A 205 11.15 -3.12 20.93
C GLN A 205 10.03 -2.92 21.94
N VAL A 206 8.91 -2.35 21.50
CA VAL A 206 7.78 -2.01 22.36
C VAL A 206 6.46 -2.57 21.82
N ALA A 207 5.45 -2.60 22.67
CA ALA A 207 4.09 -2.90 22.23
C ALA A 207 3.68 -1.90 21.13
N ASN A 208 3.27 -2.40 19.97
CA ASN A 208 3.07 -1.61 18.74
C ASN A 208 2.37 -0.26 18.99
N PRO A 209 3.09 0.88 18.93
CA PRO A 209 2.53 2.20 19.23
C PRO A 209 1.45 2.63 18.24
N SER A 210 1.42 2.05 17.03
CA SER A 210 0.38 2.38 16.04
C SER A 210 -1.03 2.01 16.51
N ARG A 211 -1.17 1.19 17.56
CA ARG A 211 -2.45 0.85 18.19
C ARG A 211 -3.16 2.07 18.79
N ARG A 212 -2.40 3.12 19.13
CA ARG A 212 -2.92 4.37 19.68
C ARG A 212 -3.45 5.34 18.63
N SER A 213 -3.34 5.01 17.34
CA SER A 213 -3.93 5.84 16.29
C SER A 213 -5.45 5.71 16.27
N ALA A 214 -6.15 6.82 16.03
CA ALA A 214 -7.59 6.81 15.74
C ALA A 214 -7.96 5.93 14.52
N HIS A 215 -7.00 5.69 13.62
CA HIS A 215 -7.16 4.88 12.41
C HIS A 215 -6.78 3.41 12.60
N TYR A 216 -6.38 3.00 13.80
CA TYR A 216 -6.01 1.61 14.04
C TYR A 216 -7.23 0.70 13.96
N VAL A 217 -7.19 -0.24 13.02
CA VAL A 217 -8.18 -1.31 12.88
C VAL A 217 -7.47 -2.64 13.03
N ARG A 218 -7.89 -3.46 14.00
CA ARG A 218 -7.40 -4.82 14.13
C ARG A 218 -7.92 -5.64 12.96
N GLN A 219 -7.00 -6.14 12.15
CA GLN A 219 -7.34 -7.02 11.06
C GLN A 219 -7.82 -8.39 11.57
N SER A 220 -8.92 -8.89 11.00
CA SER A 220 -9.41 -10.25 11.25
C SER A 220 -8.44 -11.31 10.73
N ALA A 221 -8.56 -12.54 11.23
CA ALA A 221 -7.82 -13.67 10.70
C ALA A 221 -8.05 -13.80 9.18
N PHE A 222 -7.01 -14.18 8.46
CA PHE A 222 -7.11 -14.41 7.02
C PHE A 222 -7.80 -15.73 6.71
N GLU A 223 -7.40 -16.80 7.42
CA GLU A 223 -7.98 -18.14 7.30
C GLU A 223 -9.49 -18.14 7.54
N GLY A 224 -10.24 -18.78 6.64
CA GLY A 224 -11.70 -18.85 6.61
C GLY A 224 -12.40 -17.56 6.19
N SER A 225 -11.68 -16.44 6.05
CA SER A 225 -12.30 -15.14 5.76
C SER A 225 -12.80 -15.01 4.31
N ARG A 226 -13.73 -14.07 4.08
CA ARG A 226 -14.15 -13.66 2.73
C ARG A 226 -12.95 -13.26 1.85
N ARG A 227 -11.87 -12.73 2.44
CA ARG A 227 -10.65 -12.32 1.71
C ARG A 227 -9.85 -13.51 1.19
N GLN A 228 -9.82 -14.62 1.93
CA GLN A 228 -9.19 -15.84 1.47
C GLN A 228 -9.98 -16.47 0.33
N LYS A 229 -11.30 -16.63 0.50
CA LYS A 229 -12.21 -17.13 -0.53
C LYS A 229 -12.13 -16.31 -1.83
N ARG A 230 -12.06 -14.98 -1.71
CA ARG A 230 -11.79 -14.06 -2.85
C ARG A 230 -10.49 -14.37 -3.57
N ALA A 231 -9.38 -14.47 -2.83
CA ALA A 231 -8.07 -14.73 -3.40
C ALA A 231 -8.02 -16.11 -4.09
N GLU A 232 -8.71 -17.09 -3.52
CA GLU A 232 -8.79 -18.44 -4.07
C GLU A 232 -9.62 -18.50 -5.35
N LEU A 233 -10.79 -17.84 -5.38
CA LEU A 233 -11.56 -17.70 -6.63
C LEU A 233 -10.74 -17.04 -7.72
N VAL A 234 -9.96 -16.01 -7.37
CA VAL A 234 -9.08 -15.37 -8.33
C VAL A 234 -8.05 -16.34 -8.90
N ARG A 235 -7.42 -17.12 -8.03
CA ARG A 235 -6.46 -18.15 -8.42
C ARG A 235 -7.06 -19.20 -9.34
N ILE A 236 -8.26 -19.69 -9.02
CA ILE A 236 -8.92 -20.76 -9.80
C ILE A 236 -9.25 -20.27 -11.21
N VAL A 237 -9.85 -19.08 -11.34
CA VAL A 237 -10.25 -18.55 -12.66
C VAL A 237 -9.03 -18.25 -13.53
N LEU A 238 -7.95 -17.68 -12.96
CA LEU A 238 -6.70 -17.47 -13.72
C LEU A 238 -6.08 -18.78 -14.19
N ALA A 239 -6.18 -19.85 -13.39
CA ALA A 239 -5.66 -21.18 -13.75
C ALA A 239 -6.60 -21.98 -14.67
N SER A 240 -7.86 -21.58 -14.81
CA SER A 240 -8.86 -22.27 -15.64
C SER A 240 -9.82 -21.25 -16.28
N PRO A 241 -9.34 -20.45 -17.26
CA PRO A 241 -10.20 -19.50 -17.97
C PRO A 241 -11.40 -20.22 -18.62
N GLY A 242 -12.60 -19.69 -18.41
CA GLY A 242 -13.84 -20.29 -18.92
C GLY A 242 -14.47 -21.31 -17.97
N ILE A 243 -14.00 -21.41 -16.72
CA ILE A 243 -14.62 -22.28 -15.70
C ILE A 243 -16.07 -21.87 -15.43
N GLY A 244 -16.98 -22.85 -15.40
CA GLY A 244 -18.39 -22.64 -15.08
C GLY A 244 -18.63 -22.36 -13.60
N ALA A 245 -19.72 -21.68 -13.25
CA ALA A 245 -20.02 -21.28 -11.87
C ALA A 245 -20.11 -22.47 -10.90
N ALA A 246 -20.76 -23.56 -11.33
CA ALA A 246 -20.89 -24.77 -10.51
C ALA A 246 -19.53 -25.41 -10.19
N GLU A 247 -18.65 -25.54 -11.20
CA GLU A 247 -17.32 -26.12 -11.00
C GLU A 247 -16.42 -25.18 -10.16
N LEU A 248 -16.53 -23.87 -10.37
CA LEU A 248 -15.80 -22.88 -9.59
C LEU A 248 -16.20 -22.92 -8.10
N ALA A 249 -17.50 -23.06 -7.80
CA ALA A 249 -18.01 -23.22 -6.44
C ALA A 249 -17.52 -24.55 -5.82
N GLU A 250 -17.54 -25.66 -6.56
CA GLU A 250 -17.05 -26.95 -6.09
C GLU A 250 -15.55 -26.91 -5.76
N ARG A 251 -14.73 -26.25 -6.59
CA ARG A 251 -13.31 -26.08 -6.32
C ARG A 251 -13.05 -25.20 -5.09
N LEU A 252 -13.87 -24.17 -4.86
CA LEU A 252 -13.79 -23.36 -3.64
C LEU A 252 -14.19 -24.16 -2.39
N ASP A 253 -15.24 -24.99 -2.48
CA ASP A 253 -15.65 -25.90 -1.40
C ASP A 253 -14.53 -26.89 -1.07
N ALA A 254 -13.91 -27.50 -2.09
CA ALA A 254 -12.80 -28.42 -1.90
C ALA A 254 -11.62 -27.74 -1.18
N PHE A 255 -11.33 -26.47 -1.51
CA PHE A 255 -10.32 -25.67 -0.83
C PHE A 255 -10.65 -25.43 0.65
N GLU A 256 -11.90 -25.07 0.97
CA GLU A 256 -12.33 -24.85 2.36
C GLU A 256 -12.31 -26.14 3.19
N LEU A 257 -12.83 -27.24 2.62
CA LEU A 257 -12.84 -28.56 3.26
C LEU A 257 -11.41 -29.07 3.53
N ALA A 258 -10.49 -28.90 2.58
CA ALA A 258 -9.08 -29.24 2.78
C ALA A 258 -8.43 -28.42 3.91
N GLY A 259 -8.94 -27.22 4.16
CA GLY A 259 -8.58 -26.37 5.29
C GLY A 259 -9.32 -26.67 6.60
N GLY A 260 -10.10 -27.75 6.65
CA GLY A 260 -10.88 -28.16 7.83
C GLY A 260 -12.10 -27.28 8.12
N ARG A 261 -12.65 -26.61 7.10
CA ARG A 261 -13.80 -25.69 7.22
C ARG A 261 -15.00 -26.23 6.46
N ASP A 262 -16.17 -25.67 6.74
CA ASP A 262 -17.40 -26.02 6.05
C ASP A 262 -17.42 -25.52 4.60
N ARG A 263 -18.34 -26.08 3.82
CA ARG A 263 -18.65 -25.62 2.46
C ARG A 263 -19.12 -24.16 2.48
N VAL A 264 -18.92 -23.48 1.36
CA VAL A 264 -19.29 -22.08 1.20
C VAL A 264 -20.78 -21.98 0.85
N ASP A 265 -21.52 -21.19 1.62
CA ASP A 265 -22.91 -20.88 1.29
C ASP A 265 -23.02 -20.26 -0.12
N ALA A 266 -24.03 -20.68 -0.88
CA ALA A 266 -24.23 -20.24 -2.27
C ALA A 266 -24.33 -18.70 -2.38
N ASP A 267 -25.02 -18.04 -1.45
CA ASP A 267 -25.14 -16.57 -1.42
C ASP A 267 -23.78 -15.90 -1.15
N VAL A 268 -22.92 -16.52 -0.34
CA VAL A 268 -21.57 -16.02 -0.07
C VAL A 268 -20.71 -16.15 -1.33
N PHE A 269 -20.78 -17.30 -2.01
CA PHE A 269 -20.08 -17.52 -3.27
C PHE A 269 -20.52 -16.50 -4.34
N GLU A 270 -21.82 -16.41 -4.64
CA GLU A 270 -22.33 -15.49 -5.66
C GLU A 270 -22.01 -14.03 -5.32
N GLY A 271 -22.13 -13.65 -4.04
CA GLY A 271 -21.73 -12.32 -3.60
C GLY A 271 -20.25 -12.04 -3.82
N ILE A 272 -19.36 -13.03 -3.58
CA ILE A 272 -17.93 -12.84 -3.83
C ILE A 272 -17.64 -12.76 -5.33
N ALA A 273 -18.23 -13.63 -6.13
CA ALA A 273 -18.05 -13.68 -7.57
C ALA A 273 -18.53 -12.37 -8.23
N ALA A 274 -19.70 -11.87 -7.86
CA ALA A 274 -20.25 -10.60 -8.35
C ALA A 274 -19.34 -9.41 -8.00
N ASP A 275 -18.83 -9.36 -6.77
CA ASP A 275 -17.85 -8.35 -6.37
C ASP A 275 -16.56 -8.43 -7.23
N LEU A 276 -16.05 -9.64 -7.51
CA LEU A 276 -14.84 -9.80 -8.33
C LEU A 276 -15.07 -9.36 -9.78
N VAL A 277 -16.25 -9.65 -10.34
CA VAL A 277 -16.63 -9.20 -11.69
C VAL A 277 -16.77 -7.69 -11.76
N SER A 278 -17.50 -7.08 -10.83
CA SER A 278 -17.68 -5.61 -10.78
C SER A 278 -16.38 -4.86 -10.55
N GLU A 279 -15.45 -5.44 -9.78
CA GLU A 279 -14.13 -4.87 -9.56
C GLU A 279 -13.19 -5.04 -10.77
N GLY A 280 -13.57 -5.86 -11.76
CA GLY A 280 -12.82 -6.08 -13.00
C GLY A 280 -11.70 -7.11 -12.87
N PHE A 281 -11.84 -8.08 -11.98
CA PHE A 281 -10.94 -9.24 -11.93
C PHE A 281 -11.23 -10.26 -13.02
N PHE A 282 -12.52 -10.44 -13.32
CA PHE A 282 -13.04 -11.38 -14.30
C PHE A 282 -14.22 -10.78 -15.04
N ARG A 283 -14.51 -11.29 -16.22
CA ARG A 283 -15.78 -11.13 -16.92
C ARG A 283 -16.61 -12.41 -16.73
N ARG A 284 -17.92 -12.25 -16.59
CA ARG A 284 -18.88 -13.37 -16.60
C ARG A 284 -19.63 -13.35 -17.91
N GLU A 285 -19.47 -14.41 -18.71
CA GLU A 285 -20.16 -14.58 -19.99
C GLU A 285 -21.08 -15.80 -19.89
N GLY A 286 -22.38 -15.56 -19.73
CA GLY A 286 -23.31 -16.64 -19.36
C GLY A 286 -22.95 -17.24 -18.00
N ASP A 287 -22.61 -18.53 -17.97
CA ASP A 287 -22.25 -19.25 -16.73
C ASP A 287 -20.74 -19.39 -16.51
N VAL A 288 -19.90 -18.89 -17.42
CA VAL A 288 -18.44 -19.04 -17.33
C VAL A 288 -17.74 -17.77 -16.89
N PHE A 289 -16.59 -17.93 -16.22
CA PHE A 289 -15.73 -16.85 -15.76
C PHE A 289 -14.43 -16.80 -16.56
N LEU A 290 -14.10 -15.61 -17.08
CA LEU A 290 -12.91 -15.34 -17.88
C LEU A 290 -12.08 -14.24 -17.22
N PRO A 291 -10.74 -14.29 -17.25
CA PRO A 291 -9.86 -13.17 -16.90
C PRO A 291 -10.14 -11.86 -17.65
#